data_AF-A0A7C6JBC3-F1
#
_entry.id   AF-A0A7C6JBC3-F1
#
_cell.length_a   1.000
_cell.length_b   1.000
_cell.length_c   1.000
_cell.angle_alpha   90.00
_cell.angle_beta   90.00
_cell.angle_gamma   90.00
#
_symmetry.space_group_name_H-M   'P 1'
#
loop_
_entity.id
_entity.type
_entity.pdbx_description
1 polymer ?
#
loop_
_entity_poly.entity_id
_entity_poly.type
_entity_poly.pdbx_seq_one_letter_code
_entity_poly.pdbx_strand_id
1 'polypeptide(L)'
;MADIYNRFPIIYQIFFLVNPDREIESSERYSLNIYVLLEGTTFDSDEGVKDKIGPLFEKLFKVERITVEVECGFLDDMTLFEFGFYKLWDREYLTLREEDLR
;
A
#
# COMPACT_ATOMS: atom_id res chain seq x y z
N MET A 1 3.16 -7.62 9.18
CA MET A 1 2.14 -6.55 9.04
C MET A 1 1.67 -5.98 10.37
N ALA A 2 1.29 -6.79 11.38
CA ALA A 2 1.01 -6.27 12.73
C ALA A 2 2.17 -5.42 13.30
N ASP A 3 3.40 -5.84 13.00
CA ASP A 3 4.62 -5.09 13.35
C ASP A 3 4.73 -3.71 12.66
N ILE A 4 4.18 -3.55 11.45
CA ILE A 4 4.23 -2.26 10.73
C ILE A 4 3.29 -1.25 11.38
N TYR A 5 2.04 -1.64 11.67
CA TYR A 5 1.09 -0.76 12.38
C TYR A 5 1.56 -0.43 13.80
N ASN A 6 2.26 -1.37 14.47
CA ASN A 6 2.87 -1.08 15.77
C ASN A 6 4.05 -0.11 15.66
N ARG A 7 4.85 -0.22 14.60
CA ARG A 7 6.03 0.62 14.37
C ARG A 7 5.66 2.01 13.83
N PHE A 8 4.54 2.11 13.12
CA PHE A 8 4.00 3.35 12.57
C PHE A 8 2.49 3.44 12.88
N PRO A 9 2.11 3.82 14.11
CA PRO A 9 0.71 3.92 14.52
C PRO A 9 -0.09 4.93 13.71
N ILE A 10 0.59 5.88 13.07
CA ILE A 10 -0.01 6.90 12.19
C ILE A 10 -0.50 6.34 10.85
N ILE A 11 -0.15 5.10 10.48
CA ILE A 11 -0.69 4.50 9.26
C ILE A 11 -2.17 4.18 9.49
N TYR A 12 -3.04 4.91 8.80
CA TYR A 12 -4.47 4.66 8.77
C TYR A 12 -4.78 3.43 7.92
N GLN A 13 -4.27 3.42 6.68
CA GLN A 13 -4.61 2.39 5.72
C GLN A 13 -3.54 2.23 4.64
N ILE A 14 -3.48 1.03 4.03
CA ILE A 14 -2.55 0.72 2.96
C ILE A 14 -3.34 0.18 1.77
N PHE A 15 -3.06 0.75 0.61
CA PHE A 15 -3.71 0.47 -0.65
C PHE A 15 -2.71 -0.13 -1.63
N PHE A 16 -3.16 -1.06 -2.45
CA PHE A 16 -2.32 -1.75 -3.42
C PHE A 16 -2.98 -1.73 -4.80
N LEU A 17 -2.19 -1.45 -5.81
CA LEU A 17 -2.58 -1.57 -7.21
C LEU A 17 -1.52 -2.37 -7.94
N VAL A 18 -1.91 -3.58 -8.37
CA VAL A 18 -1.07 -4.42 -9.23
C VAL A 18 -1.44 -4.13 -10.67
N ASN A 19 -0.44 -3.84 -11.50
CA ASN A 19 -0.61 -3.64 -12.93
C ASN A 19 0.38 -4.53 -13.72
N PRO A 20 -0.10 -5.36 -14.65
CA PRO A 20 -1.51 -5.59 -14.96
C PRO A 20 -2.17 -6.53 -13.92
N ASP A 21 -3.46 -6.35 -13.67
CA ASP A 21 -4.26 -7.21 -12.78
C ASP A 21 -4.73 -8.48 -13.51
N ARG A 22 -3.78 -9.19 -14.13
CA ARG A 22 -3.95 -10.44 -14.87
C ARG A 22 -2.63 -11.19 -14.90
N GLU A 23 -2.68 -12.48 -15.22
CA GLU A 23 -1.47 -13.25 -15.47
C GLU A 23 -0.69 -12.67 -16.66
N ILE A 24 0.62 -12.51 -16.48
CA ILE A 24 1.55 -12.00 -17.50
C ILE A 24 2.52 -13.10 -17.94
N GLU A 25 3.11 -12.91 -19.10
CA GLU A 25 4.13 -13.83 -19.57
C GLU A 25 5.39 -13.78 -18.71
N SER A 26 6.16 -14.87 -18.72
CA SER A 26 7.40 -14.97 -17.94
C SER A 26 8.48 -13.93 -18.27
N SER A 27 8.36 -13.25 -19.41
CA SER A 27 9.21 -12.16 -19.91
C SER A 27 8.80 -10.77 -19.41
N GLU A 28 7.58 -10.62 -18.90
CA GLU A 28 6.99 -9.36 -18.45
C GLU A 28 7.20 -9.15 -16.94
N ARG A 29 6.95 -7.92 -16.47
CA ARG A 29 7.04 -7.55 -15.05
C ARG A 29 5.73 -6.95 -14.58
N TYR A 30 5.39 -7.22 -13.32
CA TYR A 30 4.31 -6.51 -12.65
C TYR A 30 4.82 -5.16 -12.13
N SER A 31 3.96 -4.16 -12.13
CA SER A 31 4.09 -2.98 -11.28
C SER A 31 3.21 -3.18 -10.05
N LEU A 32 3.73 -2.89 -8.88
CA LEU A 32 2.98 -2.81 -7.64
C LEU A 32 3.08 -1.38 -7.11
N ASN A 33 1.98 -0.65 -7.20
CA ASN A 33 1.87 0.68 -6.64
C ASN A 33 1.24 0.55 -5.25
N ILE A 34 1.95 1.01 -4.23
CA ILE A 34 1.52 0.98 -2.85
C ILE A 34 1.26 2.41 -2.42
N TYR A 35 0.03 2.69 -1.96
CA TYR A 35 -0.29 3.98 -1.37
C TYR A 35 -0.52 3.80 0.13
N VAL A 36 0.25 4.50 0.94
CA VAL A 36 0.13 4.48 2.41
C VAL A 36 -0.59 5.75 2.86
N LEU A 37 -1.80 5.57 3.39
CA LEU A 37 -2.62 6.65 3.92
C LEU A 37 -2.32 6.81 5.41
N LEU A 38 -1.99 8.04 5.81
CA LEU A 38 -1.64 8.41 7.17
C LEU A 38 -2.79 9.17 7.85
N GLU A 39 -2.99 8.92 9.15
CA GLU A 39 -3.82 9.76 10.01
C GLU A 39 -3.15 11.11 10.26
N GLY A 40 -3.94 12.16 10.49
CA GLY A 40 -3.47 13.52 10.78
C GLY A 40 -3.66 14.48 9.61
N THR A 41 -2.95 15.61 9.68
CA THR A 41 -2.98 16.65 8.66
C THR A 41 -1.57 16.95 8.12
N THR A 42 -1.48 17.39 6.88
CA THR A 42 -0.21 17.79 6.24
C THR A 42 0.49 18.93 6.98
N PHE A 43 -0.27 19.70 7.78
CA PHE A 43 0.24 20.80 8.60
C PHE A 43 0.89 20.34 9.92
N ASP A 44 0.67 19.11 10.37
CA ASP A 44 1.32 18.50 11.55
C ASP A 44 2.71 17.92 11.23
N SER A 45 3.36 18.44 10.19
CA SER A 45 4.41 17.77 9.42
C SER A 45 5.51 17.10 10.26
N ASP A 46 5.46 15.77 10.26
CA ASP A 46 6.63 14.92 10.44
C ASP A 46 7.04 14.44 9.03
N GLU A 47 7.54 15.35 8.18
CA GLU A 47 8.05 15.01 6.82
C GLU A 47 9.01 13.80 6.88
N GLY A 48 9.74 13.66 7.99
CA GLY A 48 10.62 12.52 8.25
C GLY A 48 9.92 11.16 8.44
N VAL A 49 8.59 11.10 8.58
CA VAL A 49 7.82 9.84 8.61
C VAL A 49 7.60 9.30 7.20
N LYS A 50 7.25 10.16 6.24
CA LYS A 50 7.11 9.76 4.82
C LYS A 50 8.43 9.18 4.29
N ASP A 51 9.56 9.83 4.63
CA ASP A 51 10.92 9.38 4.29
C ASP A 51 11.32 8.03 4.90
N LYS A 52 10.69 7.63 6.01
CA LYS A 52 10.94 6.33 6.67
C LYS A 52 10.06 5.21 6.11
N ILE A 53 8.81 5.53 5.76
CA ILE A 53 7.82 4.56 5.32
C ILE A 53 8.13 4.08 3.89
N GLY A 54 8.38 5.00 2.96
CA GLY A 54 8.62 4.66 1.54
C GLY A 54 9.69 3.59 1.34
N PRO A 55 10.94 3.84 1.76
CA PRO A 55 12.05 2.88 1.59
C PRO A 55 11.83 1.56 2.34
N LEU A 56 11.10 1.57 3.47
CA LEU A 56 10.78 0.35 4.19
C LEU A 56 9.83 -0.53 3.37
N PHE A 57 8.78 0.05 2.82
CA PHE A 57 7.81 -0.68 2.00
C PHE A 57 8.45 -1.16 0.68
N GLU A 58 9.23 -0.33 0.01
CA GLU A 58 10.00 -0.74 -1.17
C GLU A 58 10.85 -1.99 -0.86
N LYS A 59 11.55 -1.99 0.28
CA LYS A 59 12.37 -3.14 0.69
C LYS A 59 11.54 -4.39 1.00
N LEU A 60 10.39 -4.23 1.65
CA LEU A 60 9.52 -5.35 2.04
C LEU A 60 8.89 -6.05 0.84
N PHE A 61 8.53 -5.29 -0.19
CA PHE A 61 7.84 -5.79 -1.37
C PHE A 61 8.79 -6.00 -2.57
N LYS A 62 10.09 -5.80 -2.39
CA LYS A 62 11.09 -6.00 -3.44
C LYS A 62 11.15 -7.47 -3.86
N VAL A 63 10.66 -7.76 -5.05
CA VAL A 63 10.72 -9.07 -5.70
C VAL A 63 11.29 -8.90 -7.10
N GLU A 64 12.08 -9.87 -7.58
CA GLU A 64 12.85 -9.78 -8.83
C GLU A 64 12.03 -9.37 -10.07
N ARG A 65 10.73 -9.67 -10.09
CA ARG A 65 9.82 -9.44 -11.22
C ARG A 65 8.71 -8.41 -10.93
N ILE A 66 8.83 -7.68 -9.83
CA ILE A 66 7.87 -6.65 -9.44
C ILE A 66 8.62 -5.34 -9.28
N THR A 67 8.26 -4.35 -10.08
CA THR A 67 8.62 -2.95 -9.82
C THR A 67 7.71 -2.45 -8.72
N VAL A 68 8.27 -1.89 -7.66
CA VAL A 68 7.49 -1.36 -6.54
C VAL A 68 7.63 0.15 -6.53
N GLU A 69 6.51 0.85 -6.48
CA GLU A 69 6.42 2.30 -6.29
C GLU A 69 5.60 2.55 -5.03
N VAL A 70 6.10 3.41 -4.13
CA VAL A 70 5.44 3.69 -2.87
C VAL A 70 5.16 5.18 -2.76
N GLU A 71 3.89 5.51 -2.56
CA GLU A 71 3.43 6.87 -2.27
C GLU A 71 2.83 6.93 -0.86
N CYS A 72 2.92 8.10 -0.25
CA CYS A 72 2.49 8.31 1.12
C CYS A 72 1.88 9.71 1.29
N GLY A 73 0.67 9.77 1.84
CA GLY A 73 -0.05 11.02 2.04
C GLY A 73 -1.00 10.97 3.22
N PHE A 74 -1.40 12.15 3.68
CA PHE A 74 -2.34 12.31 4.79
C PHE A 74 -3.78 12.28 4.29
N LEU A 75 -4.73 12.05 5.20
CA LEU A 75 -6.16 12.01 4.89
C LEU A 75 -6.68 13.29 4.23
N ASP A 76 -6.10 14.45 4.54
CA ASP A 76 -6.46 15.75 3.98
C ASP A 76 -5.84 16.03 2.60
N ASP A 77 -4.81 15.28 2.20
CA ASP A 77 -4.18 15.39 0.88
C ASP A 77 -4.96 14.64 -0.22
N MET A 78 -5.95 13.81 0.14
CA MET A 78 -6.54 12.83 -0.77
C MET A 78 -8.02 13.06 -1.08
N THR A 79 -8.39 12.79 -2.33
CA THR A 79 -9.78 12.75 -2.79
C THR A 79 -10.27 11.29 -2.88
N LEU A 80 -11.55 11.05 -2.53
CA LEU A 80 -12.18 9.72 -2.61
C LEU A 80 -12.10 9.06 -4.01
N PHE A 81 -11.92 9.88 -5.06
CA PHE A 81 -11.76 9.41 -6.43
C PHE A 81 -10.45 8.64 -6.65
N GLU A 82 -9.37 9.06 -5.99
CA GLU A 82 -8.04 8.48 -6.17
C GLU A 82 -7.97 7.05 -5.62
N PHE A 83 -8.76 6.73 -4.59
CA PHE A 83 -8.83 5.38 -4.03
C PHE A 83 -9.72 4.41 -4.82
N GLY A 84 -10.54 4.90 -5.76
CA GLY A 84 -11.45 4.05 -6.55
C GLY A 84 -10.74 3.02 -7.43
N PHE A 85 -9.45 3.22 -7.72
CA PHE A 85 -8.64 2.33 -8.55
C PHE A 85 -7.76 1.37 -7.74
N TYR A 86 -7.61 1.59 -6.43
CA TYR A 86 -6.76 0.75 -5.59
C TYR A 86 -7.57 -0.35 -4.91
N LYS A 87 -6.97 -1.54 -4.80
CA LYS A 87 -7.51 -2.58 -3.93
C LYS A 87 -7.15 -2.23 -2.48
N LEU A 88 -8.17 -2.17 -1.64
CA LEU A 88 -8.03 -2.02 -0.20
C LEU A 88 -7.42 -3.30 0.38
N TRP A 89 -6.32 -3.19 1.10
CA TRP A 89 -5.88 -4.31 1.93
C TRP A 89 -6.46 -4.15 3.32
N ASP A 90 -7.73 -4.48 3.47
CA ASP A 90 -8.31 -4.68 4.79
C ASP A 90 -7.91 -6.04 5.34
N ARG A 91 -7.76 -6.15 6.66
CA ARG A 91 -7.60 -7.45 7.35
C ARG A 91 -8.69 -8.44 6.94
N GLU A 92 -9.86 -7.96 6.53
CA GLU A 92 -10.97 -8.78 6.05
C GLU A 92 -10.79 -9.39 4.64
N TYR A 93 -9.89 -8.86 3.82
CA TYR A 93 -9.66 -9.38 2.46
C TYR A 93 -9.02 -10.77 2.46
N LEU A 94 -8.37 -11.17 3.56
CA LEU A 94 -7.84 -12.52 3.76
C LEU A 94 -8.91 -13.49 4.28
N THR A 95 -9.88 -13.03 5.07
CA THR A 95 -10.95 -13.89 5.60
C THR A 95 -12.00 -14.23 4.54
N LEU A 96 -12.32 -13.32 3.63
CA LEU A 96 -13.29 -13.59 2.56
C LEU A 96 -12.81 -14.66 1.56
N ARG A 97 -11.49 -14.77 1.33
CA ARG A 97 -10.94 -15.82 0.45
C ARG A 97 -10.74 -17.18 1.12
N GLU A 98 -10.76 -17.27 2.46
CA GLU A 98 -10.80 -18.57 3.15
C GLU A 98 -12.19 -19.21 3.07
N GLU A 99 -13.26 -18.40 2.93
CA GLU A 99 -14.63 -18.90 2.75
C GLU A 99 -14.90 -19.39 1.33
N ASP A 100 -14.31 -18.75 0.31
CA ASP A 100 -14.41 -19.18 -1.10
C ASP A 100 -13.59 -20.46 -1.42
N LEU A 101 -12.77 -20.94 -0.48
CA LEU A 101 -11.95 -22.14 -0.60
C LEU A 101 -12.43 -23.31 0.28
N ARG A 102 -13.59 -23.18 0.95
CA ARG A 102 -14.27 -24.26 1.70
C ARG A 102 -15.49 -24.77 0.94
#